data_AF-W7QIZ7-F1
#
_entry.id   AF-W7QIZ7-F1
#
_cell.length_a   1.000
_cell.length_b   1.000
_cell.length_c   1.000
_cell.angle_alpha   90.00
_cell.angle_beta   90.00
_cell.angle_gamma   90.00
#
_symmetry.space_group_name_H-M   'P 1'
#
loop_
_entity.id
_entity.type
_entity.pdbx_description
1 polymer ?
#
loop_
_entity_poly.entity_id
_entity_poly.type
_entity_poly.pdbx_seq_one_letter_code
_entity_poly.pdbx_strand_id
1 'polypeptide(L)'
;MRVVDTRLRLPALVLEEALTATQARGLIAALDRLQAILLTAQQASVKADATPDGWIDLARLEDDQRLLLRHDLQAIRSLVRLAQS
;
A
#
# COMPACT_ATOMS: atom_id res chain seq x y z
N MET A 1 -9.89 -10.24 -21.50
CA MET A 1 -9.57 -9.92 -20.08
C MET A 1 -9.31 -8.42 -19.99
N ARG A 2 -10.19 -7.64 -19.34
CA ARG A 2 -9.99 -6.19 -19.21
C ARG A 2 -8.90 -5.98 -18.17
N VAL A 3 -7.66 -5.82 -18.61
CA VAL A 3 -6.54 -5.43 -17.73
C VAL A 3 -6.79 -3.97 -17.37
N VAL A 4 -7.64 -3.74 -16.38
CA VAL A 4 -7.75 -2.43 -15.76
C VAL A 4 -6.41 -2.23 -15.07
N ASP A 5 -5.65 -1.22 -15.50
CA ASP A 5 -4.43 -0.78 -14.84
C ASP A 5 -4.69 -0.74 -13.33
N THR A 6 -3.81 -1.36 -12.53
CA THR A 6 -3.99 -1.45 -11.07
C THR A 6 -4.28 -0.09 -10.44
N ARG A 7 -3.74 1.00 -11.01
CA ARG A 7 -3.99 2.38 -10.56
C ARG A 7 -5.42 2.85 -10.83
N LEU A 8 -6.07 2.32 -11.87
CA LEU A 8 -7.46 2.65 -12.25
C LEU A 8 -8.51 1.82 -11.52
N ARG A 9 -8.11 0.76 -10.79
CA ARG A 9 -9.06 -0.13 -10.09
C ARG A 9 -9.78 0.58 -8.94
N LEU A 10 -9.08 1.39 -8.15
CA LEU A 10 -9.70 2.13 -7.04
C LEU A 10 -10.65 3.23 -7.53
N PRO A 11 -10.30 4.07 -8.53
CA PRO A 11 -11.27 4.96 -9.18
C PRO A 11 -12.48 4.24 -9.78
N ALA A 12 -12.28 3.08 -10.41
CA ALA A 12 -13.39 2.30 -10.95
C ALA A 12 -14.37 1.86 -9.85
N LEU A 13 -13.87 1.45 -8.67
CA LEU A 13 -14.74 1.13 -7.53
C LEU A 13 -15.49 2.34 -6.96
N VAL A 14 -15.02 3.56 -7.20
CA VAL A 14 -15.78 4.78 -6.87
C VAL A 14 -16.92 4.99 -7.86
N LEU A 15 -16.69 4.74 -9.16
CA LEU A 15 -17.72 4.84 -10.19
C LEU A 15 -18.84 3.81 -9.99
N GLU A 16 -18.49 2.62 -9.48
CA GLU A 16 -19.44 1.56 -9.12
C GLU A 16 -20.04 1.74 -7.71
N GLU A 17 -19.82 2.90 -7.06
CA GLU A 17 -20.29 3.23 -5.71
C GLU A 17 -19.86 2.28 -4.58
N ALA A 18 -18.96 1.33 -4.88
CA ALA A 18 -18.40 0.39 -3.91
C ALA A 18 -17.42 1.05 -2.93
N LEU A 19 -16.85 2.20 -3.29
CA LEU A 19 -16.01 3.03 -2.43
C LEU A 19 -16.40 4.50 -2.54
N THR A 20 -16.28 5.22 -1.43
CA THR A 20 -16.25 6.68 -1.47
C THR A 20 -14.95 7.19 -2.09
N ALA A 21 -14.99 8.38 -2.70
CA ALA A 21 -13.80 9.02 -3.23
C ALA A 21 -12.70 9.24 -2.16
N THR A 22 -13.09 9.47 -0.90
CA THR A 22 -12.15 9.61 0.22
C THR A 22 -11.45 8.30 0.55
N GLN A 23 -12.19 7.18 0.60
CA GLN A 23 -11.60 5.85 0.80
C GLN A 23 -10.61 5.51 -0.33
N ALA A 24 -11.01 5.74 -1.59
CA ALA A 24 -10.13 5.47 -2.73
C ALA A 24 -8.84 6.30 -2.69
N ARG A 25 -8.92 7.61 -2.41
CA ARG A 25 -7.71 8.45 -2.25
C ARG A 25 -6.82 7.98 -1.10
N GLY A 26 -7.41 7.60 0.04
CA GLY A 26 -6.67 7.07 1.18
C GLY A 26 -5.92 5.78 0.83
N LEU A 27 -6.57 4.88 0.09
CA LEU A 27 -5.99 3.62 -0.38
C LEU A 27 -4.88 3.82 -1.43
N ILE A 28 -5.04 4.78 -2.35
CA ILE A 28 -3.98 5.17 -3.30
C ILE A 28 -2.76 5.67 -2.52
N ALA A 29 -2.96 6.60 -1.60
CA ALA A 29 -1.87 7.15 -0.80
C ALA A 29 -1.18 6.08 0.07
N ALA A 30 -1.94 5.11 0.59
CA ALA A 30 -1.40 3.96 1.30
C ALA A 30 -0.52 3.08 0.39
N LEU A 31 -0.96 2.80 -0.85
CA LEU A 31 -0.17 2.04 -1.82
C LEU A 31 1.13 2.76 -2.19
N ASP A 32 1.08 4.07 -2.43
CA ASP A 32 2.26 4.88 -2.76
C ASP A 32 3.28 4.86 -1.61
N ARG A 33 2.82 5.00 -0.37
CA ARG A 33 3.71 4.92 0.82
C ARG A 33 4.32 3.53 0.98
N LEU A 34 3.53 2.46 0.80
CA LEU A 34 4.06 1.09 0.87
C LEU A 34 5.13 0.83 -0.18
N GLN A 35 4.92 1.32 -1.41
CA GLN A 35 5.92 1.23 -2.49
C GLN A 35 7.19 2.02 -2.14
N ALA A 36 7.06 3.22 -1.58
CA ALA A 36 8.20 4.04 -1.17
C ALA A 36 9.02 3.38 -0.03
N ILE A 37 8.34 2.81 0.98
CA ILE A 37 9.00 2.08 2.07
C ILE A 37 9.74 0.87 1.51
N LEU A 38 9.08 0.08 0.66
CA LEU A 38 9.68 -1.10 0.05
C LEU A 38 10.89 -0.74 -0.82
N LEU A 39 10.79 0.30 -1.65
CA LEU A 39 11.90 0.76 -2.49
C LEU A 39 13.09 1.19 -1.63
N THR A 40 12.84 1.92 -0.54
CA THR A 40 13.89 2.36 0.39
C THR A 40 14.60 1.15 1.03
N ALA A 41 13.84 0.14 1.46
CA ALA A 41 14.40 -1.09 2.01
C ALA A 41 15.25 -1.84 0.97
N GLN A 42 14.77 -2.00 -0.26
CA GLN A 42 15.51 -2.66 -1.33
C GLN A 42 16.81 -1.91 -1.68
N GLN A 43 16.75 -0.58 -1.78
CA GLN A 43 17.94 0.24 -2.01
C GLN A 43 18.97 0.09 -0.90
N ALA A 44 18.53 -0.04 0.36
CA ALA A 44 19.42 -0.29 1.48
C ALA A 44 20.07 -1.69 1.41
N SER A 45 19.32 -2.72 1.02
CA SER A 45 19.86 -4.09 0.85
C SER A 45 20.89 -4.14 -0.27
N VAL A 46 20.60 -3.53 -1.43
CA VAL A 46 21.56 -3.46 -2.55
C VAL A 46 22.85 -2.75 -2.14
N LYS A 47 22.75 -1.64 -1.38
CA LYS A 47 23.93 -0.93 -0.85
C LYS A 47 24.75 -1.74 0.14
N ALA A 48 24.16 -2.77 0.74
CA ALA A 48 24.81 -3.66 1.70
C ALA A 48 25.26 -5.00 1.07
N ASP A 49 25.30 -5.08 -0.27
CA ASP A 49 25.59 -6.31 -1.04
C ASP A 49 24.69 -7.51 -0.65
N ALA A 50 23.49 -7.22 -0.13
CA ALA A 50 22.49 -8.21 0.24
C ALA A 50 21.39 -8.31 -0.84
N THR A 51 20.88 -9.52 -1.05
CA THR A 51 19.74 -9.74 -1.97
C THR A 51 18.47 -9.09 -1.41
N PRO A 52 17.78 -8.24 -2.17
CA PRO A 52 16.47 -7.73 -1.77
C PRO A 52 15.48 -8.89 -1.66
N ASP A 53 14.96 -9.13 -0.46
CA ASP A 53 14.08 -10.26 -0.13
C ASP A 53 12.59 -9.87 -0.13
N GLY A 54 12.29 -8.60 -0.42
CA GLY A 54 10.93 -8.07 -0.43
C GLY A 54 10.36 -7.79 0.97
N TRP A 55 11.17 -7.92 2.02
CA TRP A 55 10.76 -7.66 3.39
C TRP A 55 11.08 -6.21 3.81
N ILE A 56 10.27 -5.71 4.75
CA ILE A 56 10.46 -4.40 5.36
C ILE A 56 10.86 -4.66 6.81
N ASP A 57 12.06 -4.19 7.19
CA ASP A 57 12.48 -4.19 8.59
C ASP A 57 11.80 -3.03 9.33
N LEU A 58 10.80 -3.37 10.15
CA LEU A 58 10.03 -2.39 10.93
C LEU A 58 10.90 -1.65 11.97
N ALA A 59 12.04 -2.22 12.39
CA ALA A 59 12.95 -1.55 13.32
C ALA A 59 13.66 -0.35 12.68
N ARG A 60 13.69 -0.28 11.34
CA ARG A 60 14.28 0.83 10.58
C ARG A 60 13.29 1.97 10.30
N LEU A 61 12.04 1.82 10.73
CA LEU A 61 11.01 2.85 10.59
C LEU A 61 10.91 3.70 11.85
N GLU A 62 10.77 5.00 11.66
CA GLU A 62 10.45 5.93 12.74
C GLU A 62 9.06 5.63 13.35
N ASP A 63 8.80 6.14 14.55
CA ASP A 63 7.55 5.83 15.28
C ASP A 63 6.30 6.31 14.53
N ASP A 64 6.38 7.48 13.90
CA ASP A 64 5.34 8.06 13.06
C ASP A 64 5.11 7.24 11.78
N GLN A 65 6.18 6.78 11.13
CA GLN A 65 6.13 5.90 9.97
C GLN A 65 5.46 4.55 10.31
N ARG A 66 5.76 3.99 11.49
CA ARG A 66 5.12 2.77 11.99
C ARG A 66 3.63 2.98 12.29
N LEU A 67 3.26 4.12 12.87
CA LEU A 67 1.86 4.45 13.10
C LEU A 67 1.09 4.59 11.78
N LEU A 68 1.67 5.30 10.81
CA LEU A 68 1.07 5.49 9.50
C LEU A 68 0.94 4.17 8.73
N LEU A 69 1.97 3.32 8.76
CA LEU A 69 1.93 1.97 8.17
C LEU A 69 0.79 1.14 8.77
N ARG A 70 0.60 1.20 10.09
CA ARG A 70 -0.48 0.46 10.76
C ARG A 70 -1.86 0.91 10.29
N HIS A 71 -2.05 2.23 10.17
CA HIS A 71 -3.27 2.83 9.64
C HIS A 71 -3.51 2.38 8.18
N ASP A 72 -2.48 2.40 7.34
CA ASP A 72 -2.55 1.98 5.95
C ASP A 72 -2.95 0.51 5.80
N LEU A 73 -2.31 -0.37 6.58
CA LEU A 73 -2.66 -1.79 6.61
C LEU A 73 -4.08 -2.02 7.14
N GLN A 74 -4.58 -1.18 8.04
CA GLN A 74 -5.97 -1.25 8.49
C GLN A 74 -6.95 -0.88 7.36
N ALA A 75 -6.69 0.19 6.62
CA ALA A 75 -7.51 0.59 5.47
C ALA A 75 -7.55 -0.51 4.39
N ILE A 76 -6.40 -1.11 4.08
CA ILE A 76 -6.31 -2.20 3.10
C ILE A 76 -7.08 -3.44 3.59
N ARG A 77 -6.94 -3.82 4.87
CA ARG A 77 -7.70 -4.96 5.44
C ARG A 77 -9.21 -4.72 5.38
N SER A 78 -9.67 -3.49 5.63
CA SER A 78 -11.08 -3.14 5.50
C SER A 78 -11.57 -3.30 4.06
N LEU A 79 -10.78 -2.88 3.06
CA LEU A 79 -11.10 -3.09 1.65
C LEU A 79 -11.18 -4.59 1.30
N VAL A 80 -10.21 -5.39 1.77
CA VAL A 80 -10.20 -6.84 1.52
C VAL A 80 -11.43 -7.52 2.12
N ARG A 81 -11.83 -7.13 3.34
CA ARG A 81 -13.06 -7.65 3.96
C ARG A 81 -14.30 -7.27 3.18
N LEU A 82 -14.39 -6.03 2.70
CA LEU A 82 -15.49 -5.56 1.86
C LEU A 82 -15.62 -6.42 0.59
N ALA A 83 -14.49 -6.76 -0.04
CA ALA A 83 -14.48 -7.59 -1.26
C ALA A 83 -14.79 -9.08 -1.03
N GLN A 84 -14.72 -9.54 0.23
CA GLN A 84 -15.05 -10.92 0.62
C GLN A 84 -16.50 -11.09 1.09
N SER A 85 -17.22 -9.96 1.25
CA SER A 85 -18.64 -9.94 1.62
C SER A 85 -19.51 -10.08 0.38
#